data_AF-A0A369ML01-F1
#
_entry.id   AF-A0A369ML01-F1
#
_cell.length_a   1.000
_cell.length_b   1.000
_cell.length_c   1.000
_cell.angle_alpha   90.00
_cell.angle_beta   90.00
_cell.angle_gamma   90.00
#
_symmetry.space_group_name_H-M   'P 1'
#
loop_
_entity.id
_entity.type
_entity.pdbx_description
1 polymer ?
#
loop_
_entity_poly.entity_id
_entity_poly.type
_entity_poly.pdbx_seq_one_letter_code
_entity_poly.pdbx_strand_id
1 'polypeptide(L)'
;MRQDDQRADATQVDAANQRADANRADAVADERNFDDAVEAVVKRLKANRANTLALCACLAVCETRMPYREAEALIGQRPELNLSTQNAHALLRIMIDCGGVEAEEVPEPACEPGDEKQDQPVDYTVRTTEAGRAALARFEPTKRFGRMLQDEPAGYAQAYAIVLALCEDGATKAAIEQALEGNPALSNPKQVFPSYFISKLETVGGLTWDGSWKATEAGRQMLALVG
;
A
#
# COMPACT_ATOMS: atom_id res chain seq x y z
N MET A 1 -45.55 44.49 -22.08
CA MET A 1 -44.12 44.22 -22.34
C MET A 1 -43.27 44.00 -21.08
N ARG A 2 -43.84 43.77 -19.88
CA ARG A 2 -43.06 43.42 -18.65
C ARG A 2 -43.30 42.00 -18.12
N GLN A 3 -44.35 41.31 -18.58
CA GLN A 3 -44.70 39.96 -18.10
C GLN A 3 -43.96 38.84 -18.85
N ASP A 4 -43.59 39.05 -20.11
CA ASP A 4 -42.88 38.04 -20.91
C ASP A 4 -41.39 37.94 -20.49
N ASP A 5 -40.76 39.06 -20.12
CA ASP A 5 -39.38 39.09 -19.60
C ASP A 5 -39.23 38.36 -18.26
N GLN A 6 -40.18 38.52 -17.33
CA GLN A 6 -40.12 37.85 -16.02
C GLN A 6 -40.32 36.33 -16.11
N ARG A 7 -41.07 35.85 -17.10
CA ARG A 7 -41.34 34.42 -17.30
C ARG A 7 -40.16 33.71 -17.98
N ALA A 8 -39.47 34.41 -18.88
CA ALA A 8 -38.21 33.94 -19.47
C ALA A 8 -37.09 33.85 -18.42
N ASP A 9 -36.97 34.86 -17.56
CA ASP A 9 -35.96 34.92 -16.49
C ASP A 9 -36.16 33.81 -15.44
N ALA A 10 -37.40 33.59 -14.97
CA ALA A 10 -37.70 32.51 -14.03
C ALA A 10 -37.42 31.10 -14.61
N THR A 11 -37.74 30.87 -15.87
CA THR A 11 -37.48 29.58 -16.55
C THR A 11 -35.97 29.34 -16.73
N GLN A 12 -35.20 30.40 -16.94
CA GLN A 12 -33.75 30.32 -17.11
C GLN A 12 -33.03 30.07 -15.78
N VAL A 13 -33.53 30.64 -14.67
CA VAL A 13 -33.05 30.39 -13.31
C VAL A 13 -33.37 28.95 -12.86
N ASP A 14 -34.56 28.44 -13.14
CA ASP A 14 -34.95 27.05 -12.81
C ASP A 14 -34.09 26.02 -13.57
N ALA A 15 -33.82 26.26 -14.85
CA ALA A 15 -32.95 25.41 -15.66
C ALA A 15 -31.47 25.46 -15.20
N ALA A 16 -31.00 26.62 -14.73
CA ALA A 16 -29.66 26.75 -14.15
C ALA A 16 -29.52 26.00 -12.82
N ASN A 17 -30.53 26.07 -11.95
CA ASN A 17 -30.56 25.32 -10.70
C ASN A 17 -30.59 23.80 -10.93
N GLN A 18 -31.41 23.30 -11.87
CA GLN A 18 -31.45 21.88 -12.20
C GLN A 18 -30.10 21.35 -12.72
N ARG A 19 -29.38 22.14 -13.53
CA ARG A 19 -28.03 21.78 -14.00
C ARG A 19 -27.02 21.77 -12.86
N ALA A 20 -27.12 22.72 -11.93
CA ALA A 20 -26.25 22.75 -10.75
C ALA A 20 -26.50 21.54 -9.83
N ASP A 21 -27.77 21.16 -9.64
CA ASP A 21 -28.15 19.98 -8.85
C ASP A 21 -27.68 18.67 -9.51
N ALA A 22 -27.81 18.55 -10.83
CA ALA A 22 -27.31 17.40 -11.59
C ALA A 22 -25.78 17.26 -11.48
N ASN A 23 -25.04 18.35 -11.71
CA ASN A 23 -23.58 18.36 -11.57
C ASN A 23 -23.14 17.99 -10.15
N ARG A 24 -23.89 18.45 -9.13
CA ARG A 24 -23.63 18.11 -7.73
C ARG A 24 -23.90 16.62 -7.46
N ALA A 25 -24.97 16.07 -8.01
CA ALA A 25 -25.29 14.65 -7.88
C ALA A 25 -24.22 13.76 -8.52
N ASP A 26 -23.73 14.13 -9.71
CA ASP A 26 -22.65 13.44 -10.42
C ASP A 26 -21.35 13.49 -9.61
N ALA A 27 -20.96 14.67 -9.11
CA ALA A 27 -19.77 14.80 -8.25
C ALA A 27 -19.84 13.93 -6.98
N VAL A 28 -21.01 13.88 -6.33
CA VAL A 28 -21.22 13.03 -5.13
C VAL A 28 -21.25 11.54 -5.51
N ALA A 29 -21.66 11.17 -6.73
CA ALA A 29 -21.58 9.81 -7.22
C ALA A 29 -20.12 9.41 -7.52
N ASP A 30 -19.34 10.29 -8.15
CA ASP A 30 -17.93 10.08 -8.44
C ASP A 30 -17.10 9.95 -7.16
N GLU A 31 -17.35 10.79 -6.15
CA GLU A 31 -16.69 10.72 -4.85
C GLU A 31 -17.00 9.40 -4.12
N ARG A 32 -18.27 8.96 -4.13
CA ARG A 32 -18.66 7.66 -3.57
C ARG A 32 -18.00 6.49 -4.31
N ASN A 33 -17.95 6.54 -5.64
CA ASN A 33 -17.30 5.51 -6.44
C ASN A 33 -15.78 5.46 -6.17
N PHE A 34 -15.16 6.63 -5.97
CA PHE A 34 -13.76 6.72 -5.57
C PHE A 34 -13.53 6.11 -4.18
N ASP A 35 -14.34 6.48 -3.19
CA ASP A 35 -14.24 5.94 -1.83
C ASP A 35 -14.44 4.41 -1.80
N ASP A 36 -15.42 3.90 -2.55
CA ASP A 36 -15.68 2.46 -2.69
C ASP A 36 -14.47 1.74 -3.34
N ALA A 37 -13.84 2.36 -4.35
CA ALA A 37 -12.63 1.84 -4.96
C ALA A 37 -11.46 1.81 -3.97
N VAL A 38 -11.26 2.87 -3.18
CA VAL A 38 -10.22 2.90 -2.13
C VAL A 38 -10.47 1.80 -1.08
N GLU A 39 -11.72 1.64 -0.63
CA GLU A 39 -12.08 0.61 0.34
C GLU A 39 -11.91 -0.81 -0.21
N ALA A 40 -12.13 -1.03 -1.50
CA ALA A 40 -11.87 -2.33 -2.14
C ALA A 40 -10.38 -2.72 -2.04
N VAL A 41 -9.47 -1.77 -2.31
CA VAL A 41 -8.02 -1.98 -2.18
C VAL A 41 -7.63 -2.17 -0.70
N VAL A 42 -8.12 -1.32 0.20
CA VAL A 42 -7.85 -1.41 1.65
C VAL A 42 -8.33 -2.76 2.21
N LYS A 43 -9.52 -3.21 1.82
CA LYS A 43 -10.07 -4.51 2.20
C LYS A 43 -9.16 -5.63 1.73
N ARG A 44 -8.64 -5.56 0.50
CA ARG A 44 -7.72 -6.56 -0.05
C ARG A 44 -6.40 -6.60 0.71
N LEU A 45 -5.82 -5.46 1.04
CA LEU A 45 -4.61 -5.36 1.86
C LEU A 45 -4.82 -5.96 3.25
N LYS A 46 -5.91 -5.60 3.95
CA LYS A 46 -6.24 -6.14 5.29
C LYS A 46 -6.48 -7.65 5.30
N ALA A 47 -7.09 -8.18 4.23
CA ALA A 47 -7.35 -9.62 4.10
C ALA A 47 -6.05 -10.42 3.89
N ASN A 48 -5.03 -9.81 3.28
CA ASN A 48 -3.74 -10.43 2.98
C ASN A 48 -2.67 -10.02 4.00
N ARG A 49 -2.90 -10.30 5.30
CA ARG A 49 -2.03 -9.84 6.39
C ARG A 49 -0.55 -10.22 6.20
N ALA A 50 -0.28 -11.46 5.79
CA ALA A 50 1.09 -11.93 5.57
C ALA A 50 1.79 -11.24 4.38
N ASN A 51 1.01 -10.79 3.38
CA ASN A 51 1.54 -10.17 2.16
C ASN A 51 1.33 -8.66 2.13
N THR A 52 0.91 -8.03 3.24
CA THR A 52 0.52 -6.61 3.22
C THR A 52 1.66 -5.71 2.74
N LEU A 53 2.90 -5.97 3.20
CA LEU A 53 4.06 -5.21 2.75
C LEU A 53 4.38 -5.44 1.28
N ALA A 54 4.35 -6.69 0.83
CA ALA A 54 4.60 -7.04 -0.57
C ALA A 54 3.55 -6.41 -1.51
N LEU A 55 2.28 -6.38 -1.11
CA LEU A 55 1.21 -5.71 -1.86
C LEU A 55 1.37 -4.18 -1.85
N CYS A 56 1.81 -3.58 -0.73
CA CYS A 56 2.17 -2.17 -0.69
C CYS A 56 3.35 -1.87 -1.63
N ALA A 57 4.34 -2.76 -1.71
CA ALA A 57 5.45 -2.65 -2.63
C ALA A 57 5.01 -2.73 -4.10
N CYS A 58 4.00 -3.53 -4.44
CA CYS A 58 3.40 -3.52 -5.79
C CYS A 58 2.86 -2.13 -6.14
N LEU A 59 2.08 -1.51 -5.24
CA LEU A 59 1.52 -0.17 -5.45
C LEU A 59 2.62 0.91 -5.55
N ALA A 60 3.70 0.77 -4.77
CA ALA A 60 4.81 1.70 -4.80
C ALA A 60 5.67 1.55 -6.08
N VAL A 61 5.95 0.32 -6.53
CA VAL A 61 6.73 0.06 -7.75
C VAL A 61 5.98 0.55 -8.99
N CYS A 62 4.66 0.33 -9.06
CA CYS A 62 3.86 0.70 -10.21
C CYS A 62 3.38 2.16 -10.17
N GLU A 63 3.98 3.04 -9.34
CA GLU A 63 3.56 4.44 -9.23
C GLU A 63 3.53 5.14 -10.60
N THR A 64 4.55 4.89 -11.43
CA THR A 64 4.62 5.31 -12.83
C THR A 64 4.23 4.17 -13.76
N ARG A 65 3.62 4.50 -14.91
CA ARG A 65 3.27 3.50 -15.93
C ARG A 65 4.51 2.79 -16.44
N MET A 66 4.49 1.46 -16.46
CA MET A 66 5.61 0.64 -16.92
C MET A 66 5.14 -0.71 -17.48
N PRO A 67 5.97 -1.43 -18.24
CA PRO A 67 5.65 -2.77 -18.72
C PRO A 67 5.40 -3.76 -17.56
N TYR A 68 4.44 -4.66 -17.73
CA TYR A 68 4.06 -5.66 -16.71
C TYR A 68 5.26 -6.51 -16.26
N ARG A 69 6.07 -7.01 -17.20
CA ARG A 69 7.25 -7.84 -16.89
C ARG A 69 8.32 -7.07 -16.12
N GLU A 70 8.47 -5.78 -16.41
CA GLU A 70 9.42 -4.92 -15.69
C GLU A 70 8.94 -4.70 -14.25
N ALA A 71 7.64 -4.43 -14.06
CA ALA A 71 7.05 -4.34 -12.74
C ALA A 71 7.28 -5.63 -11.93
N GLU A 72 7.06 -6.81 -12.53
CA GLU A 72 7.32 -8.10 -11.87
C GLU A 72 8.79 -8.25 -11.46
N ALA A 73 9.73 -7.89 -12.33
CA ALA A 73 11.15 -7.98 -12.04
C ALA A 73 11.56 -7.04 -10.90
N LEU A 74 11.03 -5.81 -10.87
CA LEU A 74 11.30 -4.84 -9.83
C LEU A 74 10.66 -5.23 -8.49
N ILE A 75 9.42 -5.71 -8.50
CA ILE A 75 8.74 -6.25 -7.32
C ILE A 75 9.52 -7.47 -6.80
N GLY A 76 9.99 -8.35 -7.68
CA GLY A 76 10.79 -9.53 -7.34
C GLY A 76 12.08 -9.22 -6.55
N GLN A 77 12.61 -8.01 -6.70
CA GLN A 77 13.83 -7.54 -6.02
C GLN A 77 13.54 -6.84 -4.68
N ARG A 78 12.26 -6.61 -4.35
CA ARG A 78 11.88 -5.91 -3.13
C ARG A 78 12.06 -6.80 -1.90
N PRO A 79 12.71 -6.32 -0.84
CA PRO A 79 12.93 -7.11 0.37
C PRO A 79 11.62 -7.52 1.06
N GLU A 80 10.52 -6.80 0.83
CA GLU A 80 9.18 -7.12 1.32
C GLU A 80 8.69 -8.49 0.85
N LEU A 81 9.22 -9.01 -0.27
CA LEU A 81 8.89 -10.34 -0.77
C LEU A 81 9.59 -11.46 0.00
N ASN A 82 10.64 -11.18 0.79
CA ASN A 82 11.29 -12.19 1.62
C ASN A 82 10.34 -12.78 2.67
N LEU A 83 9.28 -12.04 3.02
CA LEU A 83 8.24 -12.46 3.96
C LEU A 83 7.03 -13.09 3.27
N SER A 84 6.99 -13.12 1.93
CA SER A 84 5.88 -13.63 1.15
C SER A 84 6.19 -15.00 0.54
N THR A 85 5.18 -15.87 0.50
CA THR A 85 5.23 -17.12 -0.28
C THR A 85 4.70 -16.94 -1.70
N GLN A 86 4.20 -15.75 -2.03
CA GLN A 86 3.68 -15.42 -3.36
C GLN A 86 4.80 -14.82 -4.21
N ASN A 87 4.78 -15.11 -5.51
CA ASN A 87 5.66 -14.45 -6.46
C ASN A 87 5.09 -13.06 -6.86
N ALA A 88 5.92 -12.26 -7.52
CA ALA A 88 5.55 -10.92 -7.99
C ALA A 88 4.28 -10.94 -8.89
N HIS A 89 4.16 -11.95 -9.75
CA HIS A 89 2.99 -12.15 -10.62
C HIS A 89 1.68 -12.20 -9.83
N ALA A 90 1.61 -13.09 -8.84
CA ALA A 90 0.41 -13.30 -8.05
C ALA A 90 0.04 -12.05 -7.24
N LEU A 91 1.04 -11.37 -6.67
CA LEU A 91 0.83 -10.13 -5.91
C LEU A 91 0.31 -8.99 -6.81
N LEU A 92 0.89 -8.83 -8.00
CA LEU A 92 0.48 -7.80 -8.95
C LEU A 92 -0.92 -8.08 -9.49
N ARG A 93 -1.25 -9.34 -9.79
CA ARG A 93 -2.61 -9.75 -10.18
C ARG A 93 -3.64 -9.40 -9.11
N ILE A 94 -3.34 -9.64 -7.82
CA ILE A 94 -4.24 -9.28 -6.72
C ILE A 94 -4.54 -7.77 -6.70
N MET A 95 -3.55 -6.93 -6.99
CA MET A 95 -3.72 -5.47 -7.05
C MET A 95 -4.50 -5.02 -8.28
N ILE A 96 -4.37 -5.73 -9.41
CA ILE A 96 -5.19 -5.50 -10.61
C ILE A 96 -6.66 -5.87 -10.34
N ASP A 97 -6.90 -7.06 -9.78
CA ASP A 97 -8.26 -7.56 -9.52
C ASP A 97 -9.04 -6.72 -8.50
N CYS A 98 -8.36 -6.00 -7.61
CA CYS A 98 -9.00 -5.06 -6.68
C CYS A 98 -8.97 -3.60 -7.13
N GLY A 99 -8.51 -3.30 -8.35
CA GLY A 99 -8.44 -1.94 -8.90
C GLY A 99 -7.37 -1.03 -8.28
N GLY A 100 -6.42 -1.59 -7.53
CA GLY A 100 -5.28 -0.83 -6.99
C GLY A 100 -4.23 -0.52 -8.05
N VAL A 101 -4.13 -1.39 -9.06
CA VAL A 101 -3.29 -1.21 -10.25
C VAL A 101 -4.19 -1.36 -11.48
N GLU A 102 -4.10 -0.44 -12.42
CA GLU A 102 -4.70 -0.61 -13.75
C GLU A 102 -3.72 -1.34 -14.67
N ALA A 103 -4.24 -2.17 -15.56
CA ALA A 103 -3.49 -2.83 -16.61
C ALA A 103 -4.09 -2.46 -17.97
N GLU A 104 -3.25 -1.97 -18.87
CA GLU A 104 -3.64 -1.54 -20.22
C GLU A 104 -2.88 -2.39 -21.23
N GLU A 105 -3.60 -2.99 -22.17
CA GLU A 105 -3.03 -3.73 -23.30
C GLU A 105 -2.22 -2.77 -24.20
N VAL A 106 -1.01 -3.19 -24.55
CA VAL A 106 -0.18 -2.49 -25.52
C VAL A 106 -0.67 -2.88 -26.92
N PRO A 107 -1.10 -1.91 -27.76
CA PRO A 107 -1.55 -2.23 -29.10
C PRO A 107 -0.45 -2.89 -29.92
N GLU A 108 -0.77 -3.99 -30.59
CA GLU A 108 0.13 -4.60 -31.58
C GLU A 108 0.46 -3.58 -32.68
N PRO A 109 1.73 -3.49 -33.11
CA PRO A 109 2.06 -2.73 -34.31
C PRO A 109 1.31 -3.33 -35.51
N ALA A 110 0.81 -2.46 -36.40
CA ALA A 110 0.13 -2.92 -37.60
C ALA A 110 1.08 -3.77 -38.45
N CYS A 111 0.63 -4.95 -38.88
CA CYS A 111 1.37 -5.77 -39.83
C CYS A 111 1.48 -5.04 -41.18
N GLU A 112 2.66 -5.04 -41.77
CA GLU A 112 2.87 -4.58 -43.14
C GLU A 112 2.05 -5.46 -44.12
N PRO A 113 1.53 -4.89 -45.23
CA PRO A 113 0.77 -5.67 -46.20
C PRO A 113 1.62 -6.80 -46.80
N GLY A 114 1.29 -8.05 -46.45
CA GLY A 114 1.98 -9.25 -46.92
C GLY A 114 2.66 -10.08 -45.82
N ASP A 115 2.77 -9.54 -44.59
CA ASP A 115 3.24 -10.30 -43.43
C ASP A 115 2.10 -11.07 -42.77
N GLU A 116 2.36 -12.32 -42.38
CA GLU A 116 1.44 -13.10 -41.56
C GLU A 116 1.48 -12.59 -40.12
N LYS A 117 0.30 -12.37 -39.51
CA LYS A 117 0.19 -12.08 -38.08
C LYS A 117 0.81 -13.23 -37.29
N GLN A 118 1.92 -12.95 -36.61
CA GLN A 118 2.47 -13.87 -35.63
C GLN A 118 1.60 -13.84 -34.38
N ASP A 119 1.22 -15.00 -33.87
CA ASP A 119 0.53 -15.14 -32.58
C ASP A 119 1.54 -14.84 -31.45
N GLN A 120 1.65 -13.55 -31.09
CA GLN A 120 2.53 -13.08 -30.03
C GLN A 120 1.75 -12.88 -28.73
N PRO A 121 2.34 -13.17 -27.56
CA PRO A 121 1.70 -12.86 -26.29
C PRO A 121 1.38 -11.37 -26.19
N VAL A 122 0.14 -11.05 -25.79
CA VAL A 122 -0.30 -9.67 -25.55
C VAL A 122 0.55 -9.03 -24.45
N ASP A 123 1.16 -7.88 -24.74
CA ASP A 123 1.89 -7.07 -23.78
C ASP A 123 0.96 -6.14 -23.01
N TYR A 124 1.28 -5.88 -21.75
CA TYR A 124 0.51 -5.00 -20.87
C TYR A 124 1.44 -3.97 -20.22
N THR A 125 0.92 -2.75 -20.03
CA THR A 125 1.49 -1.79 -19.08
C THR A 125 0.65 -1.75 -17.82
N VAL A 126 1.27 -1.43 -16.70
CA VAL A 126 0.63 -1.32 -15.39
C VAL A 126 0.93 0.03 -14.76
N ARG A 127 -0.04 0.56 -14.01
CA ARG A 127 0.12 1.78 -13.19
C ARG A 127 -0.77 1.73 -11.96
N THR A 128 -0.29 2.21 -10.82
CA THR A 128 -1.09 2.36 -9.61
C THR A 128 -2.19 3.40 -9.84
N THR A 129 -3.43 3.04 -9.53
CA THR A 129 -4.59 3.92 -9.66
C THR A 129 -4.58 5.00 -8.56
N GLU A 130 -5.41 6.03 -8.69
CA GLU A 130 -5.58 7.01 -7.62
C GLU A 130 -6.12 6.35 -6.34
N ALA A 131 -7.04 5.39 -6.49
CA ALA A 131 -7.54 4.60 -5.38
C ALA A 131 -6.43 3.77 -4.72
N GLY A 132 -5.54 3.17 -5.52
CA GLY A 132 -4.35 2.47 -5.06
C GLY A 132 -3.40 3.36 -4.27
N ARG A 133 -3.13 4.59 -4.74
CA ARG A 133 -2.31 5.58 -4.02
C ARG A 133 -2.93 5.99 -2.68
N ALA A 134 -4.22 6.32 -2.68
CA ALA A 134 -4.95 6.70 -1.48
C ALA A 134 -5.00 5.53 -0.46
N ALA A 135 -5.16 4.30 -0.93
CA ALA A 135 -5.07 3.11 -0.09
C ALA A 135 -3.65 2.93 0.49
N LEU A 136 -2.60 3.04 -0.33
CA LEU A 136 -1.20 2.93 0.10
C LEU A 136 -0.87 3.93 1.22
N ALA A 137 -1.33 5.18 1.10
CA ALA A 137 -1.12 6.22 2.11
C ALA A 137 -1.71 5.86 3.50
N ARG A 138 -2.75 5.01 3.55
CA ARG A 138 -3.36 4.51 4.80
C ARG A 138 -2.54 3.38 5.45
N PHE A 139 -1.62 2.79 4.70
CA PHE A 139 -0.72 1.72 5.12
C PHE A 139 0.72 2.20 5.35
N GLU A 140 0.93 3.51 5.44
CA GLU A 140 2.22 4.09 5.80
C GLU A 140 2.78 3.39 7.08
N PRO A 141 4.01 2.85 7.01
CA PRO A 141 4.60 2.02 8.06
C PRO A 141 4.53 2.63 9.46
N THR A 142 4.88 3.90 9.61
CA THR A 142 4.99 4.60 10.89
C THR A 142 3.61 4.76 11.55
N LYS A 143 2.57 5.11 10.79
CA LYS A 143 1.18 5.12 11.25
C LYS A 143 0.70 3.73 11.64
N ARG A 144 1.08 2.68 10.89
CA ARG A 144 0.73 1.29 11.23
C ARG A 144 1.40 0.84 12.53
N PHE A 145 2.67 1.21 12.73
CA PHE A 145 3.38 0.96 13.98
C PHE A 145 2.72 1.69 15.15
N GLY A 146 2.37 2.97 15.01
CA GLY A 146 1.67 3.73 16.04
C GLY A 146 0.34 3.09 16.47
N ARG A 147 -0.46 2.59 15.52
CA ARG A 147 -1.68 1.83 15.82
C ARG A 147 -1.38 0.50 16.51
N MET A 148 -0.37 -0.23 16.04
CA MET A 148 0.06 -1.47 16.68
C MET A 148 0.45 -1.23 18.14
N LEU A 149 1.21 -0.16 18.44
CA LEU A 149 1.61 0.18 19.81
C LEU A 149 0.44 0.46 20.73
N GLN A 150 -0.68 1.01 20.22
CA GLN A 150 -1.88 1.24 21.02
C GLN A 150 -2.53 -0.07 21.50
N ASP A 151 -2.35 -1.15 20.74
CA ASP A 151 -2.82 -2.50 21.09
C ASP A 151 -1.82 -3.27 21.96
N GLU A 152 -0.58 -2.78 22.10
CA GLU A 152 0.49 -3.41 22.87
C GLU A 152 0.50 -2.93 24.33
N PRO A 153 1.03 -3.75 25.27
CA PRO A 153 1.27 -3.30 26.63
C PRO A 153 2.21 -2.09 26.68
N ALA A 154 1.90 -1.10 27.51
CA ALA A 154 2.67 0.16 27.61
C ALA A 154 4.19 -0.05 27.85
N GLY A 155 4.58 -1.13 28.54
CA GLY A 155 5.98 -1.46 28.80
C GLY A 155 6.77 -1.99 27.58
N TYR A 156 6.12 -2.27 26.45
CA TYR A 156 6.77 -2.88 25.28
C TYR A 156 7.49 -1.86 24.40
N ALA A 157 7.15 -0.56 24.49
CA ALA A 157 7.75 0.49 23.69
C ALA A 157 9.30 0.50 23.79
N GLN A 158 9.83 0.36 25.00
CA GLN A 158 11.28 0.31 25.23
C GLN A 158 11.95 -0.90 24.56
N ALA A 159 11.28 -2.07 24.53
CA ALA A 159 11.81 -3.24 23.85
C ALA A 159 11.87 -3.04 22.33
N TYR A 160 10.84 -2.44 21.73
CA TYR A 160 10.88 -2.05 20.33
C TYR A 160 11.99 -1.03 20.03
N ALA A 161 12.19 -0.03 20.88
CA ALA A 161 13.25 0.96 20.74
C ALA A 161 14.65 0.31 20.76
N ILE A 162 14.90 -0.61 21.70
CA ILE A 162 16.17 -1.37 21.77
C ILE A 162 16.44 -2.14 20.48
N VAL A 163 15.43 -2.86 19.98
CA VAL A 163 15.58 -3.66 18.75
C VAL A 163 15.85 -2.75 17.55
N LEU A 164 15.08 -1.66 17.39
CA LEU A 164 15.26 -0.72 16.28
C LEU A 164 16.65 -0.07 16.30
N ALA A 165 17.08 0.44 17.46
CA ALA A 165 18.39 1.07 17.62
C ALA A 165 19.53 0.08 17.34
N LEU A 166 19.43 -1.15 17.86
CA LEU A 166 20.46 -2.17 17.62
C LEU A 166 20.54 -2.57 16.14
N CYS A 167 19.44 -2.50 15.40
CA CYS A 167 19.37 -2.88 14.00
C CYS A 167 19.72 -1.75 13.03
N GLU A 168 20.10 -0.54 13.46
CA GLU A 168 20.42 0.57 12.55
C GLU A 168 21.46 0.20 11.49
N ASP A 169 22.53 -0.49 11.91
CA ASP A 169 23.62 -0.97 11.04
C ASP A 169 23.55 -2.48 10.74
N GLY A 170 22.52 -3.17 11.25
CA GLY A 170 22.36 -4.61 11.13
C GLY A 170 22.72 -5.38 12.40
N ALA A 171 21.82 -6.28 12.84
CA ALA A 171 22.02 -7.11 14.03
C ALA A 171 21.69 -8.58 13.78
N THR A 172 22.38 -9.47 14.52
CA THR A 172 22.03 -10.89 14.56
C THR A 172 20.92 -11.15 15.57
N LYS A 173 20.18 -12.25 15.41
CA LYS A 173 19.17 -12.67 16.38
C LYS A 173 19.75 -12.80 17.79
N ALA A 174 20.95 -13.38 17.92
CA ALA A 174 21.62 -13.57 19.21
C ALA A 174 21.96 -12.22 19.88
N ALA A 175 22.42 -11.23 19.10
CA ALA A 175 22.68 -9.88 19.62
C ALA A 175 21.38 -9.22 20.12
N ILE A 176 20.27 -9.39 19.39
CA ILE A 176 18.96 -8.88 19.81
C ILE A 176 18.47 -9.60 21.08
N GLU A 177 18.62 -10.92 21.15
CA GLU A 177 18.25 -11.72 22.33
C GLU A 177 19.04 -11.27 23.57
N GLN A 178 20.36 -11.03 23.42
CA GLN A 178 21.21 -10.50 24.49
C GLN A 178 20.81 -9.09 24.91
N ALA A 179 20.51 -8.19 23.96
CA ALA A 179 20.13 -6.81 24.27
C ALA A 179 18.78 -6.70 25.01
N LEU A 180 17.90 -7.68 24.83
CA LEU A 180 16.62 -7.76 25.54
C LEU A 180 16.69 -8.58 26.83
N GLU A 181 17.84 -9.15 27.19
CA GLU A 181 17.97 -9.95 28.40
C GLU A 181 17.60 -9.13 29.65
N GLY A 182 16.72 -9.69 30.50
CA GLY A 182 16.22 -9.02 31.69
C GLY A 182 15.20 -7.89 31.44
N ASN A 183 14.86 -7.60 30.18
CA ASN A 183 13.84 -6.58 29.87
C ASN A 183 12.47 -7.00 30.45
N PRO A 184 11.78 -6.14 31.24
CA PRO A 184 10.49 -6.47 31.83
C PRO A 184 9.41 -6.89 30.82
N ALA A 185 9.50 -6.41 29.57
CA ALA A 185 8.58 -6.76 28.50
C ALA A 185 8.61 -8.26 28.15
N LEU A 186 9.69 -8.98 28.46
CA LEU A 186 9.79 -10.43 28.21
C LEU A 186 8.97 -11.27 29.19
N SER A 187 8.57 -10.72 30.34
CA SER A 187 7.87 -11.47 31.40
C SER A 187 6.55 -10.86 31.85
N ASN A 188 6.31 -9.57 31.61
CA ASN A 188 5.11 -8.85 32.04
C ASN A 188 4.55 -7.97 30.89
N PRO A 189 3.23 -8.03 30.57
CA PRO A 189 2.14 -8.72 31.28
C PRO A 189 2.06 -10.23 31.03
N LYS A 190 2.83 -10.75 30.07
CA LYS A 190 2.94 -12.18 29.79
C LYS A 190 4.31 -12.50 29.23
N GLN A 191 4.69 -13.77 29.29
CA GLN A 191 5.95 -14.22 28.73
C GLN A 191 5.95 -14.11 27.20
N VAL A 192 6.93 -13.39 26.65
CA VAL A 192 7.21 -13.30 25.21
C VAL A 192 8.70 -13.43 24.96
N PHE A 193 9.08 -13.84 23.75
CA PHE A 193 10.48 -13.98 23.34
C PHE A 193 10.92 -12.78 22.49
N PRO A 194 12.23 -12.47 22.41
CA PRO A 194 12.78 -11.45 21.51
C PRO A 194 12.27 -11.51 20.07
N SER A 195 12.02 -12.72 19.54
CA SER A 195 11.45 -12.93 18.20
C SER A 195 10.06 -12.31 18.00
N TYR A 196 9.31 -12.07 19.08
CA TYR A 196 8.04 -11.36 19.05
C TYR A 196 8.21 -9.93 18.52
N PHE A 197 9.16 -9.19 19.08
CA PHE A 197 9.42 -7.80 18.70
C PHE A 197 9.98 -7.70 17.28
N ILE A 198 10.88 -8.61 16.92
CA ILE A 198 11.42 -8.73 15.56
C ILE A 198 10.27 -8.93 14.56
N SER A 199 9.44 -9.96 14.76
CA SER A 199 8.33 -10.30 13.85
C SER A 199 7.31 -9.16 13.73
N LYS A 200 7.02 -8.47 14.83
CA LYS A 200 6.11 -7.31 14.84
C LYS A 200 6.66 -6.14 14.04
N LEU A 201 7.93 -5.81 14.23
CA LEU A 201 8.60 -4.77 13.46
C LEU A 201 8.70 -5.12 11.97
N GLU A 202 9.01 -6.37 11.63
CA GLU A 202 8.98 -6.85 10.24
C GLU A 202 7.59 -6.69 9.63
N THR A 203 6.52 -7.02 10.36
CA THR A 203 5.12 -6.95 9.85
C THR A 203 4.66 -5.52 9.52
N VAL A 204 5.18 -4.52 10.22
CA VAL A 204 4.89 -3.11 9.96
C VAL A 204 5.93 -2.44 9.06
N GLY A 205 6.98 -3.16 8.66
CA GLY A 205 8.03 -2.66 7.77
C GLY A 205 9.13 -1.86 8.47
N GLY A 206 9.26 -1.98 9.79
CA GLY A 206 10.33 -1.35 10.57
C GLY A 206 11.68 -2.06 10.48
N LEU A 207 11.66 -3.37 10.25
CA LEU A 207 12.86 -4.18 10.02
C LEU A 207 12.77 -4.92 8.69
N THR A 208 13.94 -5.22 8.13
CA THR A 208 14.10 -6.13 7.00
C THR A 208 15.24 -7.12 7.25
N TRP A 209 15.12 -8.32 6.70
CA TRP A 209 16.16 -9.34 6.74
C TRP A 209 16.97 -9.35 5.45
N ASP A 210 18.27 -9.14 5.60
CA ASP A 210 19.28 -9.18 4.53
C ASP A 210 20.61 -9.72 5.11
N GLY A 211 20.59 -11.00 5.50
CA GLY A 211 21.68 -11.67 6.23
C GLY A 211 21.83 -11.24 7.71
N SER A 212 21.32 -10.07 8.06
CA SER A 212 21.11 -9.54 9.41
C SER A 212 19.80 -8.73 9.44
N TRP A 213 19.23 -8.50 10.62
CA TRP A 213 18.08 -7.60 10.75
C TRP A 213 18.55 -6.15 10.70
N LYS A 214 18.06 -5.41 9.71
CA LYS A 214 18.37 -3.99 9.50
C LYS A 214 17.12 -3.14 9.69
N ALA A 215 17.27 -2.00 10.36
CA ALA A 215 16.23 -0.99 10.44
C ALA A 215 16.02 -0.35 9.07
N THR A 216 14.77 -0.34 8.61
CA THR A 216 14.40 0.38 7.39
C THR A 216 14.40 1.89 7.67
N GLU A 217 14.21 2.71 6.62
CA GLU A 217 13.98 4.15 6.82
C GLU A 217 12.76 4.41 7.72
N ALA A 218 11.68 3.65 7.53
CA ALA A 218 10.54 3.71 8.41
C ALA A 218 10.88 3.24 9.84
N GLY A 219 11.74 2.22 9.99
CA GLY A 219 12.22 1.77 11.29
C GLY A 219 12.95 2.87 12.08
N ARG A 220 13.76 3.69 11.42
CA ARG A 220 14.40 4.86 12.05
C ARG A 220 13.38 5.91 12.49
N GLN A 221 12.35 6.15 11.69
CA GLN A 221 11.25 7.05 12.05
C GLN A 221 10.42 6.50 13.22
N MET A 222 10.18 5.18 13.24
CA MET A 222 9.53 4.50 14.36
C MET A 222 10.35 4.63 15.65
N LEU A 223 11.68 4.51 15.57
CA LEU A 223 12.57 4.68 16.72
C LEU A 223 12.40 6.09 17.31
N ALA A 224 12.32 7.13 16.49
CA ALA A 224 12.08 8.49 16.97
C ALA A 224 10.70 8.69 17.66
N LEU A 225 9.74 7.76 17.49
CA LEU A 225 8.45 7.81 18.19
C LEU A 225 8.48 7.14 19.58
N VAL A 226 9.40 6.20 19.81
CA VAL A 226 9.44 5.38 21.04
C VAL A 226 10.76 5.49 21.81
N GLY A 227 11.78 6.11 21.21
CA GLY A 227 13.12 6.31 21.76
C GLY A 227 13.30 7.65 22.44
#